data_AF-U1Q1X6-F1
#
_entry.id   AF-U1Q1X6-F1
#
_cell.length_a   1.000
_cell.length_b   1.000
_cell.length_c   1.000
_cell.angle_alpha   90.00
_cell.angle_beta   90.00
_cell.angle_gamma   90.00
#
_symmetry.space_group_name_H-M   'P 1'
#
loop_
_entity.id
_entity.type
_entity.pdbx_description
1 polymer ?
#
loop_
_entity_poly.entity_id
_entity_poly.type
_entity_poly.pdbx_seq_one_letter_code
_entity_poly.pdbx_strand_id
1 'polypeptide(L)' 'MPRALIDTTVSFAAAYRRNVSHGVALPMLRSIDNGTLSEVLNLDYVLAETLDRLTTHTDHDAAVDLLD' A
#
# COMPACT_ATOMS: atom_id res chain seq x y z
N MET A 1 -1.57 -6.87 -21.68
CA MET A 1 -2.25 -7.32 -20.44
C MET A 1 -2.67 -6.08 -19.68
N PRO A 2 -3.89 -6.03 -19.11
CA PRO A 2 -4.32 -4.88 -18.32
C PRO A 2 -3.45 -4.78 -17.07
N ARG A 3 -3.02 -3.56 -16.74
CA ARG A 3 -2.34 -3.21 -15.48
C ARG A 3 -3.25 -2.30 -14.68
N ALA A 4 -3.22 -2.44 -13.36
CA ALA A 4 -3.88 -1.50 -12.47
C ALA A 4 -2.89 -0.43 -11.99
N LEU A 5 -3.42 0.70 -11.55
CA LEU A 5 -2.68 1.70 -10.79
C LEU A 5 -3.14 1.59 -9.33
N ILE A 6 -2.20 1.56 -8.38
CA ILE A 6 -2.53 1.66 -6.96
C ILE A 6 -2.42 3.10 -6.49
N ASP A 7 -3.38 3.52 -5.68
CA ASP A 7 -3.42 4.83 -5.06
C ASP A 7 -2.90 4.76 -3.60
N THR A 8 -2.44 5.90 -3.09
CA THR A 8 -1.97 6.09 -1.72
C THR A 8 -2.96 5.55 -0.70
N THR A 9 -4.27 5.72 -0.93
CA THR A 9 -5.30 5.25 0.01
C THR A 9 -5.28 3.73 0.24
N VAL A 10 -5.00 2.94 -0.81
CA VAL A 10 -4.93 1.48 -0.72
C VAL A 10 -3.62 1.06 -0.05
N SER A 11 -2.49 1.60 -0.51
CA SER A 11 -1.16 1.29 0.05
C SER A 11 -1.09 1.64 1.54
N PHE A 12 -1.54 2.83 1.92
CA PHE A 12 -1.60 3.26 3.32
C PHE A 12 -2.54 2.40 4.16
N ALA A 13 -3.73 2.08 3.66
CA ALA A 13 -4.67 1.24 4.41
C ALA A 13 -4.12 -0.19 4.61
N ALA A 14 -3.41 -0.73 3.62
CA ALA A 14 -2.78 -2.04 3.76
C ALA A 14 -1.63 -2.05 4.77
N ALA A 15 -0.82 -0.99 4.82
CA ALA A 15 0.30 -0.88 5.76
C ALA A 15 -0.15 -0.51 7.20
N TYR A 16 -1.16 0.36 7.35
CA TYR A 16 -1.60 0.86 8.65
C TYR A 16 -2.73 0.01 9.25
N ARG A 17 -2.40 -0.90 10.18
CA ARG A 17 -3.36 -1.84 10.79
C ARG A 17 -4.60 -1.20 11.44
N ARG A 18 -4.49 0.05 11.91
CA ARG A 18 -5.61 0.77 12.55
C ARG A 18 -6.52 1.48 11.54
N ASN A 19 -6.18 1.45 10.25
CA ASN A 19 -7.04 1.97 9.20
C ASN A 19 -8.32 1.13 9.10
N VAL A 20 -9.48 1.77 8.99
CA VAL A 20 -10.79 1.08 8.86
C VAL A 20 -10.84 0.16 7.63
N SER A 21 -10.11 0.49 6.57
CA SER A 21 -10.05 -0.28 5.33
C SER A 21 -8.93 -1.32 5.32
N HIS A 22 -8.17 -1.49 6.39
CA HIS A 22 -7.05 -2.44 6.45
C HIS A 22 -7.47 -3.87 6.09
N GLY A 23 -8.62 -4.31 6.61
CA GLY A 23 -9.17 -5.65 6.32
C GLY A 23 -9.58 -5.86 4.86
N VAL A 24 -9.67 -4.81 4.06
CA VAL A 24 -9.97 -4.87 2.62
C VAL A 24 -8.71 -4.65 1.78
N ALA A 25 -7.87 -3.69 2.16
CA ALA A 25 -6.69 -3.30 1.41
C ALA A 25 -5.58 -4.35 1.46
N LEU A 26 -5.32 -4.96 2.62
CA LEU A 26 -4.27 -5.97 2.74
C LEU A 26 -4.53 -7.22 1.88
N PRO A 27 -5.76 -7.78 1.83
CA PRO A 27 -6.10 -8.85 0.88
C PRO A 27 -5.89 -8.46 -0.59
N MET A 28 -6.20 -7.21 -0.99
CA MET A 28 -5.98 -6.76 -2.36
C MET A 28 -4.50 -6.83 -2.76
N LEU A 29 -3.58 -6.36 -1.91
CA LEU A 29 -2.14 -6.46 -2.15
C LEU A 29 -1.66 -7.90 -2.24
N ARG A 30 -2.07 -8.76 -1.29
CA ARG A 30 -1.70 -10.17 -1.30
C ARG A 30 -2.21 -10.90 -2.54
N SER A 31 -3.37 -10.51 -3.05
CA SER A 31 -3.92 -11.06 -4.30
C SER A 31 -3.14 -10.60 -5.54
N ILE A 32 -2.45 -9.45 -5.48
CA ILE A 32 -1.50 -9.04 -6.53
C ILE A 32 -0.24 -9.91 -6.43
N ASP A 33 0.32 -10.06 -5.23
CA ASP A 33 1.55 -10.84 -4.99
C ASP A 33 1.43 -12.31 -5.41
N ASN A 34 0.25 -12.91 -5.20
CA ASN A 34 -0.01 -14.29 -5.58
C ASN A 34 -0.54 -14.46 -7.02
N GLY A 35 -0.63 -13.37 -7.78
CA GLY A 35 -1.06 -13.38 -9.18
C GLY A 35 -2.56 -13.61 -9.41
N THR A 36 -3.39 -13.56 -8.37
CA THR A 36 -4.87 -13.61 -8.51
C THR A 36 -5.41 -12.35 -9.18
N LEU A 37 -4.84 -11.19 -8.86
CA LEU A 37 -5.12 -9.91 -9.50
C LEU A 37 -4.03 -9.54 -10.51
N SER A 38 -4.35 -8.60 -11.39
CA SER A 38 -3.40 -8.10 -12.39
C SER A 38 -2.22 -7.39 -11.74
N GLU A 39 -1.08 -7.39 -12.44
CA GLU A 39 0.09 -6.58 -12.09
C GLU A 39 -0.30 -5.11 -11.89
N VAL A 40 0.34 -4.46 -10.91
CA VAL A 40 0.00 -3.11 -10.48
C VAL A 40 1.21 -2.20 -10.57
N LEU A 41 0.98 -1.01 -11.09
CA LEU A 41 1.96 0.07 -11.10
C LEU A 41 1.82 0.85 -9.80
N ASN A 42 2.94 1.02 -9.09
CA ASN A 42 3.07 1.96 -7.99
C ASN A 42 3.96 3.11 -8.47
N LEU A 43 3.41 4.33 -8.48
CA LEU A 43 4.12 5.49 -9.00
C LEU A 43 4.94 6.13 -7.89
N ASP A 44 6.09 6.71 -8.24
CA ASP A 44 7.02 7.29 -7.25
C ASP A 44 6.35 8.32 -6.34
N TYR A 45 5.39 9.10 -6.86
CA TYR A 45 4.65 10.07 -6.07
C TYR A 45 3.61 9.44 -5.14
N VAL A 46 3.00 8.32 -5.52
CA VAL A 46 2.11 7.53 -4.64
C VAL A 46 2.91 6.88 -3.53
N LEU A 47 4.09 6.34 -3.85
CA LEU A 47 5.00 5.79 -2.85
C LEU A 47 5.44 6.88 -1.86
N ALA A 48 5.90 8.03 -2.36
CA ALA A 48 6.31 9.16 -1.51
C ALA A 48 5.19 9.63 -0.58
N GLU A 49 3.95 9.79 -1.08
CA GLU A 49 2.81 10.17 -0.25
C GLU A 49 2.45 9.08 0.78
N THR A 50 2.56 7.80 0.41
CA THR A 50 2.31 6.68 1.33
C THR A 50 3.30 6.71 2.49
N LEU A 51 4.58 6.92 2.21
CA LEU A 51 5.63 7.03 3.23
C LEU A 51 5.39 8.24 4.14
N ASP A 52 5.08 9.41 3.56
CA ASP A 52 4.75 10.61 4.33
C ASP A 52 3.55 10.37 5.27
N ARG A 53 2.48 9.75 4.78
CA ARG A 53 1.32 9.40 5.61
C ARG A 53 1.67 8.41 6.71
N LEU A 54 2.49 7.39 6.45
CA LEU A 54 2.91 6.43 7.47
C LEU A 54 3.75 7.11 8.56
N THR A 55 4.76 7.90 8.19
CA THR A 55 5.56 8.66 9.17
C THR A 55 4.70 9.61 10.02
N THR A 56 3.62 10.17 9.46
CA THR A 56 2.69 11.05 10.17
C THR A 56 1.75 10.32 11.13
N HIS A 57 1.28 9.11 10.78
CA HIS A 57 0.23 8.40 11.54
C HIS A 57 0.77 7.26 12.42
N THR A 58 2.01 6.86 12.20
CA THR A 58 2.71 5.81 12.94
C THR A 58 4.06 6.33 13.40
N ASP A 59 5.14 5.80 12.86
CA ASP A 59 6.52 6.16 13.14
C ASP A 59 7.35 5.99 11.85
N HIS A 60 8.64 6.32 11.92
CA HIS A 60 9.57 6.13 10.82
C HIS A 60 9.75 4.66 10.45
N ASP A 61 9.79 3.78 11.46
CA ASP A 61 10.05 2.35 11.27
C ASP A 61 8.97 1.70 10.41
N ALA A 62 7.69 2.04 10.62
CA ALA A 62 6.59 1.55 9.78
C ALA A 62 6.68 1.97 8.30
N ALA A 63 7.29 3.13 8.02
CA ALA A 63 7.52 3.57 6.64
C ALA A 63 8.70 2.82 6.00
N VAL A 64 9.72 2.47 6.79
CA VAL A 64 10.84 1.63 6.33
C VAL A 64 10.39 0.19 6.11
N ASP A 65 9.62 -0.39 7.04
CA ASP A 65 9.06 -1.75 6.95
C ASP A 65 8.21 -1.96 5.68
N LEU A 66 7.60 -0.90 5.13
CA LEU A 66 6.84 -0.98 3.87
C LEU A 66 7.74 -1.22 2.64
N LEU A 67 9.01 -0.85 2.72
CA LEU A 67 9.97 -0.94 1.60
C LEU A 67 10.72 -2.28 1.55
N ASP A 68 10.58 -3.12 2.58
CA ASP A 68 11.15 -4.46 2.70
C ASP A 68 10.28 -5.55 2.03
#